data_AF-A0A2M6X0K3-F1
#
_entry.id   AF-A0A2M6X0K3-F1
#
_cell.length_a   1.000
_cell.length_b   1.000
_cell.length_c   1.000
_cell.angle_alpha   90.00
_cell.angle_beta   90.00
_cell.angle_gamma   90.00
#
_symmetry.space_group_name_H-M   'P 1'
#
loop_
_entity.id
_entity.type
_entity.pdbx_description
1 polymer ?
#
loop_
_entity_poly.entity_id
_entity_poly.type
_entity_poly.pdbx_seq_one_letter_code
_entity_poly.pdbx_strand_id
1 'polypeptide(L)'
;MVEVYKRDNESTESLLRRFSRVVQQSGVLLQAKKVRFHTRKKGRRKMREDAIRRVQMQTERERLIKLGEIDEFAPPQGRGGRGRWSRS
;
A
#
# COMPACT_ATOMS: atom_id res chain seq x y z
N MET A 1 12.04 3.39 -14.30
CA MET A 1 11.48 3.13 -15.64
C MET A 1 11.10 1.66 -15.68
N VAL A 2 9.94 1.31 -16.24
CA VAL A 2 9.51 -0.09 -16.36
C VAL A 2 9.62 -0.47 -17.83
N GLU A 3 10.44 -1.48 -18.11
CA GLU A 3 10.68 -1.97 -19.46
C GLU A 3 10.32 -3.45 -19.52
N VAL A 4 9.59 -3.83 -20.57
CA VAL A 4 9.21 -5.23 -20.81
C VAL A 4 9.44 -5.52 -22.28
N TYR A 5 10.43 -6.37 -22.55
CA TYR A 5 10.71 -6.86 -23.89
C TYR A 5 9.86 -8.09 -24.22
N LYS A 6 9.50 -8.21 -25.50
CA LYS A 6 8.81 -9.38 -26.06
C LYS A 6 9.75 -10.59 -26.00
N ARG A 7 9.23 -11.74 -25.62
CA ARG A 7 9.95 -13.02 -25.66
C ARG A 7 9.66 -13.77 -26.96
N ASP A 8 10.55 -14.69 -27.32
CA ASP A 8 10.31 -15.59 -28.45
C ASP A 8 9.05 -16.43 -28.22
N ASN A 9 8.24 -16.59 -29.27
CA ASN A 9 6.94 -17.27 -29.25
C ASN A 9 5.89 -16.70 -28.27
N GLU A 10 6.01 -15.42 -27.86
CA GLU A 10 5.01 -14.77 -27.02
C GLU A 10 3.89 -14.10 -27.85
N SER A 11 2.64 -14.32 -27.44
CA SER A 11 1.48 -13.58 -27.97
C SER A 11 1.43 -12.14 -27.44
N THR A 12 0.94 -11.21 -28.25
CA THR A 12 0.83 -9.79 -27.88
C THR A 12 0.00 -9.59 -26.60
N GLU A 13 -1.04 -10.39 -26.40
CA GLU A 13 -1.87 -10.33 -25.19
C GLU A 13 -1.08 -10.69 -23.92
N SER A 14 -0.26 -11.75 -23.98
CA SER A 14 0.57 -12.18 -22.85
C SER A 14 1.59 -11.10 -22.46
N LEU A 15 2.17 -10.44 -23.46
CA LEU A 15 3.07 -9.30 -23.26
C LEU A 15 2.37 -8.15 -22.53
N LEU A 16 1.16 -7.75 -22.97
CA LEU A 16 0.39 -6.68 -22.34
C LEU A 16 0.00 -7.00 -20.89
N ARG A 17 -0.33 -8.26 -20.59
CA ARG A 17 -0.61 -8.72 -19.23
C ARG A 17 0.64 -8.62 -18.34
N ARG A 18 1.81 -9.05 -18.83
CA ARG A 18 3.09 -8.89 -18.10
C ARG A 18 3.40 -7.43 -17.87
N PHE A 19 3.31 -6.59 -18.90
CA PHE A 19 3.52 -5.15 -18.78
C PHE A 19 2.63 -4.54 -17.69
N SER A 20 1.33 -4.83 -17.72
CA SER A 20 0.37 -4.33 -16.73
C SER A 20 0.75 -4.76 -15.31
N ARG A 21 1.15 -6.03 -15.13
CA ARG A 21 1.59 -6.54 -13.82
C ARG A 21 2.87 -5.87 -13.34
N VAL A 22 3.87 -5.71 -14.20
CA VAL A 22 5.14 -5.05 -13.83
C VAL A 22 4.89 -3.56 -13.50
N VAL A 23 4.07 -2.86 -14.26
CA VAL A 23 3.68 -1.47 -13.97
C VAL A 23 2.98 -1.37 -12.61
N GLN A 24 2.04 -2.26 -12.31
CA GLN A 24 1.36 -2.30 -11.00
C GLN A 24 2.33 -2.58 -9.86
N GLN A 25 3.18 -3.60 -10.00
CA GLN A 25 4.15 -3.99 -8.97
C GLN A 25 5.24 -2.94 -8.75
N SER A 26 5.68 -2.27 -9.81
CA SER A 26 6.70 -1.21 -9.72
C SER A 26 6.23 0.02 -8.93
N GLY A 27 4.91 0.21 -8.80
CA GLY A 27 4.36 1.41 -8.16
C GLY A 27 4.66 2.72 -8.90
N VAL A 28 5.22 2.69 -10.12
CA VAL A 28 5.66 3.90 -10.85
C VAL A 28 4.53 4.91 -11.03
N LEU A 29 3.30 4.44 -11.29
CA LEU A 29 2.12 5.30 -11.40
C LEU A 29 1.71 5.91 -10.06
N LEU A 30 1.84 5.18 -8.95
CA LEU A 30 1.54 5.71 -7.61
C LEU A 30 2.56 6.79 -7.23
N GLN A 31 3.84 6.56 -7.52
CA GLN A 31 4.89 7.53 -7.28
C GLN A 31 4.70 8.78 -8.14
N ALA A 32 4.42 8.62 -9.44
CA ALA A 32 4.13 9.74 -10.34
C ALA A 32 2.94 10.58 -9.83
N LYS A 33 1.85 9.94 -9.38
CA LYS A 33 0.70 10.63 -8.77
C LYS A 33 1.07 11.37 -7.48
N LYS A 34 1.91 10.76 -6.63
CA LYS A 34 2.35 11.33 -5.35
C LYS A 34 3.20 12.58 -5.52
N VAL A 35 4.10 12.60 -6.51
CA VAL A 35 5.03 13.72 -6.75
C VAL A 35 4.53 14.73 -7.78
N ARG A 36 3.35 14.50 -8.37
CA ARG A 36 2.74 15.37 -9.40
C ARG A 36 2.65 16.84 -8.97
N PHE A 37 2.47 17.10 -7.67
CA PHE A 37 2.32 18.44 -7.13
C PHE A 37 3.26 18.69 -5.95
N HIS A 38 3.67 19.95 -5.79
CA HIS A 38 4.44 20.36 -4.63
C HIS A 38 3.63 20.17 -3.34
N THR A 39 4.21 19.47 -2.37
CA THR A 39 3.64 19.32 -1.03
C THR A 39 4.48 20.11 -0.04
N ARG A 40 3.86 21.10 0.63
CA ARG A 40 4.52 21.89 1.68
C ARG A 40 4.93 20.98 2.84
N LYS A 41 6.12 21.21 3.42
CA LYS A 41 6.55 20.53 4.65
C LYS A 41 5.55 20.80 5.78
N LYS A 42 5.23 19.75 6.55
CA LYS A 42 4.33 19.85 7.71
C LYS A 42 4.98 20.73 8.79
N GLY A 43 4.18 21.59 9.42
CA GLY A 43 4.62 22.37 10.58
C GLY A 43 4.78 21.51 11.85
N ARG A 44 5.47 22.04 12.87
CA ARG A 44 5.75 21.33 14.14
C ARG A 44 4.50 20.76 14.80
N ARG A 45 3.42 21.55 14.88
CA ARG A 45 2.13 21.12 15.45
C ARG A 45 1.56 19.91 14.73
N LYS A 46 1.47 19.98 13.39
CA LYS A 46 0.91 18.89 12.59
C LYS A 46 1.75 17.61 12.69
N MET A 47 3.08 17.74 12.76
CA MET A 47 3.97 16.59 12.99
C MET A 47 3.72 15.91 14.35
N ARG A 48 3.50 16.70 15.41
CA ARG A 48 3.15 16.18 16.74
C ARG A 48 1.80 15.48 16.75
N GLU A 49 0.77 16.09 16.18
CA GLU A 49 -0.57 15.49 16.06
C GLU A 49 -0.54 14.16 15.30
N ASP A 50 0.20 14.11 14.19
CA ASP A 50 0.35 12.88 13.40
C ASP A 50 1.14 11.79 14.16
N ALA A 51 2.09 12.17 15.01
CA ALA A 51 2.83 11.23 15.86
C ALA A 51 1.94 10.67 16.97
N ILE A 52 1.18 11.52 17.67
CA ILE A 52 0.22 11.10 18.70
C ILE A 52 -0.81 10.12 18.11
N ARG A 53 -1.37 10.45 16.93
CA ARG A 53 -2.32 9.58 16.25
C ARG A 53 -1.73 8.20 15.92
N ARG A 54 -0.46 8.12 15.53
CA ARG A 54 0.22 6.84 15.26
C ARG A 54 0.32 6.00 16.53
N VAL A 55 0.74 6.60 17.63
CA VAL A 55 0.84 5.91 18.93
C VAL A 55 -0.54 5.40 19.36
N GLN A 56 -1.58 6.24 19.27
CA GLN A 56 -2.95 5.84 19.61
C GLN A 56 -3.46 4.66 18.77
N MET A 57 -3.21 4.66 17.46
CA MET A 57 -3.59 3.55 16.59
C MET A 57 -2.83 2.27 16.92
N GLN A 58 -1.55 2.38 17.31
CA GLN A 58 -0.75 1.24 17.72
C GLN A 58 -1.25 0.65 19.04
N THR A 59 -1.48 1.48 20.06
CA THR A 59 -1.97 1.03 21.37
C THR A 59 -3.34 0.38 21.27
N GLU A 60 -4.22 0.94 20.42
CA GLU A 60 -5.54 0.36 20.20
C GLU A 60 -5.44 -1.00 19.50
N ARG A 61 -4.58 -1.13 18.48
CA ARG A 61 -4.33 -2.42 17.82
C ARG A 61 -3.81 -3.46 18.81
N GLU A 62 -2.85 -3.11 19.66
CA GLU A 62 -2.30 -4.02 20.68
C GLU A 62 -3.37 -4.44 21.70
N ARG A 63 -4.26 -3.54 22.10
CA ARG A 63 -5.40 -3.85 22.97
C ARG A 63 -6.34 -4.85 22.31
N LEU A 64 -6.70 -4.63 21.04
CA LEU A 64 -7.63 -5.49 20.31
C LEU A 64 -7.04 -6.89 20.06
N ILE A 65 -5.72 -6.98 19.82
CA ILE A 65 -5.00 -8.27 19.77
C ILE A 65 -5.08 -8.99 21.11
N LYS A 66 -4.82 -8.29 22.23
CA LYS A 66 -4.91 -8.87 23.58
C LYS A 66 -6.32 -9.34 23.94
N LEU A 67 -7.36 -8.66 23.44
CA LEU A 67 -8.76 -9.04 23.63
C LEU A 67 -9.20 -10.20 22.70
N GLY A 68 -8.36 -10.59 21.74
CA GLY A 68 -8.66 -11.63 20.77
C GLY A 68 -9.61 -11.18 19.65
N GLU A 69 -9.89 -9.88 19.51
CA GLU A 69 -10.77 -9.35 18.46
C GLU A 69 -10.08 -9.27 17.10
N ILE A 70 -8.75 -9.22 17.08
CA ILE A 70 -7.93 -9.13 15.88
C ILE A 70 -6.73 -10.07 16.00
N ASP A 71 -6.44 -10.83 14.94
CA ASP A 71 -5.20 -11.60 14.84
C ASP A 71 -3.98 -10.66 14.78
N GLU A 72 -2.87 -11.05 15.41
CA GLU A 72 -1.61 -10.33 15.38
C GLU A 72 -1.13 -10.05 13.95
N PHE A 73 -1.40 -11.01 13.04
CA PHE A 73 -1.05 -10.93 11.63
C PHE A 73 -2.09 -10.19 10.77
N ALA A 74 -3.23 -9.81 11.34
CA ALA A 74 -4.25 -9.11 10.58
C ALA A 74 -3.75 -7.71 10.15
N PRO A 75 -3.97 -7.33 8.87
CA PRO A 75 -3.55 -6.02 8.38
C PRO A 75 -4.29 -4.90 9.13
N PRO A 76 -3.67 -3.72 9.28
CA PRO A 76 -4.30 -2.58 9.93
C PRO A 76 -5.62 -2.21 9.22
N GLN A 77 -6.69 -2.08 10.00
CA GLN A 77 -8.02 -1.80 9.49
C GLN A 77 -8.09 -0.31 9.06
N GLY A 78 -7.81 -0.02 7.79
CA GLY A 78 -7.77 1.36 7.27
C GLY A 78 -7.69 1.48 5.74
N ARG A 79 -8.55 2.35 5.20
CA ARG A 79 -8.86 2.70 3.78
C ARG A 79 -7.92 2.10 2.72
N GLY A 80 -8.21 0.88 2.29
CA GLY A 80 -7.55 0.27 1.13
C GLY A 80 -7.64 -1.25 1.00
N GLY A 81 -8.25 -1.96 1.96
CA GLY A 81 -8.36 -3.42 1.94
C GLY A 81 -9.41 -3.94 0.95
N ARG A 82 -9.14 -3.89 -0.36
CA ARG A 82 -9.77 -4.83 -1.30
C ARG A 82 -8.80 -5.98 -1.51
N GLY A 83 -9.06 -7.12 -0.87
CA GLY A 83 -8.33 -8.34 -1.12
C GLY A 83 -8.46 -9.36 0.01
N ARG A 84 -9.63 -10.02 0.08
CA ARG A 84 -9.84 -11.41 0.48
C ARG A 84 -8.71 -12.05 1.32
N TRP A 85 -8.88 -12.03 2.63
CA TRP A 85 -8.29 -13.03 3.52
C TRP A 85 -9.43 -13.60 4.36
N SER A 86 -10.13 -14.57 3.77
CA SER A 86 -10.95 -15.55 4.47
C SER A 86 -10.20 -16.88 4.38
N ARG A 87 -9.75 -17.39 5.52
CA ARG A 87 -9.28 -18.76 5.83
C ARG A 87 -8.68 -18.65 7.24
N SER A 88 -9.09 -19.38 8.26
CA SER A 88 -9.97 -20.56 8.36
C SER A 88 -10.66 -20.53 9.72
#